data_AF-A0A0K1EK95-F1
#
_entry.id   AF-A0A0K1EK95-F1
#
_cell.length_a   1.000
_cell.length_b   1.000
_cell.length_c   1.000
_cell.angle_alpha   90.00
_cell.angle_beta   90.00
_cell.angle_gamma   90.00
#
_symmetry.space_group_name_H-M   'P 1'
#
loop_
_entity.id
_entity.type
_entity.pdbx_description
1 polymer ?
#
loop_
_entity_poly.entity_id
_entity_poly.type
_entity_poly.pdbx_seq_one_letter_code
_entity_poly.pdbx_strand_id
1 'polypeptide(L)'
;MAGDFSIQAAFKKSDYTELTRAKLGVDVLVDLSHNEFTTTTTHPDGRQVIKKAIELDVRIDRGSSTETTFQELSKLPSTSAAFQIYKGIKDLGGWPTLNQRSIKVEAPNYDTSVVNLQHDALQKPAAAARAPSAAEFMKLSEAIRLSMGMYRWNAQTGGYALSGQPEKMARTAP
;
A
#
# COMPACT_ATOMS: atom_id res chain seq x y z
N MET A 1 -5.49 6.00 -10.23
CA MET A 1 -6.42 6.71 -9.33
C MET A 1 -5.65 7.15 -8.10
N ALA A 2 -5.69 8.44 -7.75
CA ALA A 2 -5.14 8.96 -6.50
C ALA A 2 -5.97 8.48 -5.29
N GLY A 3 -5.34 8.28 -4.14
CA GLY A 3 -6.01 8.01 -2.87
C GLY A 3 -6.92 9.15 -2.42
N ASP A 4 -7.71 8.88 -1.37
CA ASP A 4 -8.58 9.90 -0.78
C ASP A 4 -7.76 11.06 -0.19
N PHE A 5 -6.59 10.74 0.36
CA PHE A 5 -5.56 11.70 0.72
C PHE A 5 -4.18 11.03 0.81
N SER A 6 -3.14 11.84 0.92
CA SER A 6 -1.76 11.39 1.14
C SER A 6 -1.23 11.91 2.48
N ILE A 7 -0.37 11.12 3.13
CA ILE A 7 0.35 11.52 4.34
C ILE A 7 1.81 11.84 4.02
N GLN A 8 2.40 12.76 4.78
CA GLN A 8 3.80 13.14 4.63
C GLN A 8 4.70 12.29 5.54
N ALA A 9 4.19 11.89 6.71
CA ALA A 9 4.94 11.08 7.67
C ALA A 9 5.26 9.70 7.09
N ALA A 10 6.45 9.18 7.43
CA ALA A 10 6.80 7.81 7.09
C ALA A 10 5.92 6.83 7.87
N PHE A 11 5.23 5.93 7.17
CA PHE A 11 4.40 4.90 7.79
C PHE A 11 5.28 3.79 8.39
N LYS A 12 5.18 3.57 9.71
CA LYS A 12 6.00 2.60 10.45
C LYS A 12 5.15 1.50 11.08
N LYS A 13 5.82 0.43 11.54
CA LYS A 13 5.15 -0.67 12.26
C LYS A 13 4.42 -0.18 13.51
N SER A 14 4.95 0.85 14.19
CA SER A 14 4.28 1.50 15.31
C SER A 14 2.96 2.14 14.89
N ASP A 15 2.90 2.84 13.75
CA ASP A 15 1.66 3.46 13.27
C ASP A 15 0.60 2.41 12.92
N TYR A 16 1.01 1.31 12.24
CA TYR A 16 0.14 0.16 12.01
C TYR A 16 -0.41 -0.41 13.33
N THR A 17 0.45 -0.53 14.35
CA THR A 17 0.08 -1.02 15.67
C THR A 17 -0.90 -0.07 16.36
N GLU A 18 -0.70 1.24 16.27
CA GLU A 18 -1.61 2.23 16.86
C GLU A 18 -2.99 2.22 16.19
N LEU A 19 -3.05 2.13 14.87
CA LEU A 19 -4.31 2.07 14.12
C LEU A 19 -5.09 0.77 14.43
N THR A 20 -4.40 -0.37 14.50
CA THR A 20 -5.01 -1.65 14.88
C THR A 20 -5.37 -1.72 16.36
N ARG A 21 -4.60 -1.06 17.25
CA ARG A 21 -4.95 -0.86 18.67
C ARG A 21 -6.22 -0.03 18.79
N ALA A 22 -6.41 0.95 17.91
CA ALA A 22 -7.67 1.69 17.76
C ALA A 22 -8.81 0.88 17.13
N LYS A 23 -8.59 -0.41 16.88
CA LYS A 23 -9.57 -1.39 16.34
C LYS A 23 -10.04 -1.08 14.92
N LEU A 24 -9.32 -0.24 14.18
CA LEU A 24 -9.57 0.00 12.77
C LEU A 24 -9.18 -1.23 11.94
N GLY A 25 -9.88 -1.45 10.83
CA GLY A 25 -9.41 -2.36 9.79
C GLY A 25 -8.30 -1.66 9.01
N VAL A 26 -7.13 -2.29 8.93
CA VAL A 26 -5.93 -1.73 8.29
C VAL A 26 -5.37 -2.74 7.31
N ASP A 27 -5.62 -2.48 6.02
CA ASP A 27 -5.06 -3.26 4.92
C ASP A 27 -3.91 -2.47 4.29
N VAL A 28 -2.70 -3.01 4.38
CA VAL A 28 -1.50 -2.41 3.76
C VAL A 28 -1.26 -3.07 2.42
N LEU A 29 -1.23 -2.26 1.36
CA LEU A 29 -0.97 -2.68 -0.01
C LEU A 29 0.33 -2.04 -0.47
N VAL A 30 1.28 -2.86 -0.89
CA VAL A 30 2.52 -2.39 -1.53
C VAL A 30 2.21 -2.17 -2.99
N ASP A 31 2.24 -0.92 -3.44
CA ASP A 31 2.07 -0.63 -4.85
C ASP A 31 3.41 -0.85 -5.57
N LEU A 32 3.49 -1.96 -6.31
CA LEU A 32 4.59 -2.29 -7.22
C LEU A 32 4.12 -2.25 -8.67
N SER A 33 2.99 -1.58 -8.95
CA SER A 33 2.49 -1.35 -10.30
C SER A 33 3.23 -0.21 -11.01
N HIS A 34 4.19 0.44 -10.34
CA HIS A 34 5.06 1.48 -10.88
C HIS A 34 5.85 1.00 -12.09
N ASN A 35 5.82 1.77 -13.19
CA ASN A 35 6.07 1.35 -14.57
C ASN A 35 4.84 0.74 -15.29
N GLU A 36 3.63 1.10 -14.89
CA GLU A 36 2.45 0.83 -15.71
C GLU A 36 2.60 1.56 -17.05
N PHE A 37 2.54 0.81 -18.15
CA PHE A 37 2.62 1.33 -19.51
C PHE A 37 1.31 2.03 -19.87
N THR A 38 1.05 3.21 -19.31
CA THR A 38 0.03 4.09 -19.87
C THR A 38 0.66 4.81 -21.05
N THR A 39 0.45 4.23 -22.25
CA THR A 39 0.67 4.84 -23.58
C THR A 39 0.64 6.37 -23.51
N THR A 40 1.74 7.08 -23.73
CA THR A 40 2.15 7.71 -25.02
C THR A 40 3.43 8.51 -24.71
N THR A 41 4.66 8.29 -25.18
CA THR A 41 5.35 8.82 -26.40
C THR A 41 6.89 8.72 -26.23
N THR A 42 7.48 7.54 -25.97
CA THR A 42 8.94 7.25 -26.17
C THR A 42 9.27 5.75 -26.10
N HIS A 43 8.47 5.00 -26.84
CA HIS A 43 8.86 3.73 -27.46
C HIS A 43 9.22 4.13 -28.92
N PRO A 44 9.85 3.30 -29.77
CA PRO A 44 9.98 3.63 -31.21
C PRO A 44 8.61 3.93 -31.88
N ASP A 45 7.53 3.45 -31.25
CA ASP A 45 6.10 3.62 -31.49
C ASP A 45 5.40 4.59 -30.49
N GLY A 46 6.16 5.23 -29.59
CA GLY A 46 5.70 6.29 -28.71
C GLY A 46 4.91 5.89 -27.45
N ARG A 47 5.52 5.25 -26.44
CA ARG A 47 4.95 5.01 -25.07
C ARG A 47 5.81 5.61 -23.95
N GLN A 48 5.22 6.27 -22.95
CA GLN A 48 5.93 6.91 -21.83
C GLN A 48 6.04 5.95 -20.63
N VAL A 49 7.15 6.04 -19.89
CA VAL A 49 7.32 5.38 -18.59
C VAL A 49 7.20 6.44 -17.51
N ILE A 50 6.16 6.35 -16.70
CA ILE A 50 6.02 7.19 -15.50
C ILE A 50 6.71 6.45 -14.36
N LYS A 51 7.95 6.86 -14.06
CA LYS A 51 8.64 6.40 -12.86
C LYS A 51 7.96 7.04 -11.64
N LYS A 52 7.24 6.23 -10.87
CA LYS A 52 6.70 6.61 -9.57
C LYS A 52 7.42 5.78 -8.50
N ALA A 53 7.65 6.39 -7.33
CA ALA A 53 8.29 5.70 -6.23
C ALA A 53 7.38 4.57 -5.74
N ILE A 54 7.95 3.43 -5.32
CA ILE A 54 7.20 2.43 -4.57
C ILE A 54 6.58 3.12 -3.36
N GLU A 55 5.27 2.96 -3.19
CA GLU A 55 4.50 3.56 -2.10
C GLU A 55 3.60 2.50 -1.46
N LEU A 56 3.07 2.84 -0.28
CA LEU A 56 2.02 2.03 0.34
C LEU A 56 0.66 2.69 0.14
N ASP A 57 -0.28 1.89 -0.32
CA ASP A 57 -1.71 2.15 -0.24
C ASP A 57 -2.23 1.55 1.06
N VAL A 58 -2.56 2.40 2.04
CA VAL A 58 -3.16 1.95 3.30
C VAL A 58 -4.67 2.15 3.21
N ARG A 59 -5.42 1.05 3.20
CA ARG A 59 -6.88 1.09 3.27
C ARG A 59 -7.30 1.01 4.73
N ILE A 60 -8.07 2.01 5.15
CA ILE A 60 -8.61 2.11 6.51
C ILE A 60 -10.12 1.97 6.44
N ASP A 61 -10.66 1.01 7.18
CA ASP A 61 -12.09 0.90 7.43
C ASP A 61 -12.37 0.91 8.94
N ARG A 62 -13.66 0.90 9.30
CA ARG A 62 -14.07 0.98 10.71
C ARG A 62 -13.55 -0.19 11.55
N GLY A 63 -13.37 -1.37 10.98
CA GLY A 63 -13.10 -2.60 11.74
C GLY A 63 -14.11 -2.79 12.87
N SER A 64 -13.59 -2.94 14.09
CA SER A 64 -14.39 -2.96 15.33
C SER A 64 -14.24 -1.67 16.15
N SER A 65 -13.73 -0.60 15.54
CA SER A 65 -13.48 0.68 16.19
C SER A 65 -14.77 1.36 16.65
N THR A 66 -14.71 1.88 17.87
CA THR A 66 -15.71 2.81 18.41
C THR A 66 -15.24 4.25 18.18
N GLU A 67 -16.16 5.21 18.19
CA GLU A 67 -15.78 6.62 18.06
C GLU A 67 -14.79 7.04 19.16
N THR A 68 -14.99 6.57 20.39
CA THR A 68 -14.09 6.86 21.51
C THR A 68 -12.68 6.36 21.23
N THR A 69 -12.51 5.11 20.81
CA THR A 69 -11.19 4.55 20.51
C THR A 69 -10.53 5.22 19.30
N PHE A 70 -11.31 5.57 18.27
CA PHE A 70 -10.81 6.36 17.14
C PHE A 70 -10.30 7.74 17.57
N GLN A 71 -11.02 8.43 18.47
CA GLN A 71 -10.60 9.73 18.99
C GLN A 71 -9.31 9.66 19.82
N GLU A 72 -8.94 8.51 20.38
CA GLU A 72 -7.66 8.36 21.10
C GLU A 72 -6.44 8.55 20.19
N LEU A 73 -6.57 8.33 18.87
CA LEU A 73 -5.51 8.60 17.90
C LEU A 73 -5.11 10.08 17.85
N SER A 74 -5.98 11.00 18.29
CA SER A 74 -5.67 12.43 18.41
C SER A 74 -4.56 12.74 19.43
N LYS A 75 -4.26 11.80 20.33
CA LYS A 75 -3.22 11.94 21.37
C LYS A 75 -1.83 11.54 20.88
N LEU A 76 -1.73 10.96 19.68
CA LEU A 76 -0.45 10.58 19.09
C LEU A 76 0.32 11.82 18.62
N PRO A 77 1.67 11.74 18.51
CA PRO A 77 2.46 12.86 17.99
C PRO A 77 1.98 13.27 16.59
N SER A 78 1.90 14.58 16.33
CA SER A 78 1.43 15.11 15.04
C SER A 78 2.32 14.72 13.85
N THR A 79 3.55 14.31 14.14
CA THR A 79 4.53 13.79 13.17
C THR A 79 4.36 12.31 12.87
N SER A 80 3.49 11.58 13.58
CA SER A 80 3.20 10.17 13.33
C SER A 80 2.25 10.01 12.14
N ALA A 81 2.42 8.92 11.38
CA ALA A 81 1.53 8.62 10.27
C ALA A 81 0.11 8.28 10.76
N ALA A 82 -0.02 7.58 11.91
CA ALA A 82 -1.31 7.28 12.50
C ALA A 82 -2.11 8.55 12.87
N PHE A 83 -1.44 9.58 13.40
CA PHE A 83 -2.09 10.88 13.65
C PHE A 83 -2.52 11.56 12.35
N GLN A 84 -1.66 11.58 11.32
CA GLN A 84 -2.01 12.20 10.03
C GLN A 84 -3.18 11.48 9.36
N ILE A 85 -3.26 10.15 9.47
CA ILE A 85 -4.40 9.35 9.02
C ILE A 85 -5.67 9.73 9.79
N TYR A 86 -5.60 9.79 11.13
CA TYR A 86 -6.72 10.24 11.96
C TYR A 86 -7.22 11.62 11.52
N LYS A 87 -6.31 12.58 11.34
CA LYS A 87 -6.65 13.94 10.90
C LYS A 87 -7.28 13.94 9.50
N GLY A 88 -6.69 13.23 8.54
CA GLY A 88 -7.26 13.13 7.19
C GLY A 88 -8.66 12.52 7.18
N ILE A 89 -8.91 11.49 7.99
CA ILE A 89 -10.25 10.91 8.16
C ILE A 89 -11.20 11.94 8.79
N LYS A 90 -10.77 12.71 9.80
CA LYS A 90 -11.55 13.81 10.40
C LYS A 90 -11.93 14.88 9.37
N ASP A 91 -10.99 15.27 8.52
CA ASP A 91 -11.20 16.27 7.47
C ASP A 91 -12.21 15.76 6.41
N LEU A 92 -12.32 14.44 6.22
CA LEU A 92 -13.30 13.76 5.36
C LEU A 92 -14.64 13.43 6.06
N GLY A 93 -14.94 14.06 7.20
CA GLY A 93 -16.20 13.86 7.95
C GLY A 93 -16.08 12.95 9.18
N GLY A 94 -14.89 12.41 9.45
CA GLY A 94 -14.56 11.70 10.67
C GLY A 94 -15.05 10.25 10.73
N TRP A 95 -15.18 9.75 11.95
CA TRP A 95 -15.54 8.36 12.23
C TRP A 95 -16.80 7.87 11.50
N PRO A 96 -17.89 8.67 11.34
CA PRO A 96 -19.05 8.24 10.57
C PRO A 96 -18.74 7.86 9.12
N THR A 97 -17.74 8.47 8.48
CA THR A 97 -17.34 8.17 7.09
C THR A 97 -16.83 6.73 6.94
N LEU A 98 -16.18 6.18 7.97
CA LEU A 98 -15.66 4.81 7.97
C LEU A 98 -16.77 3.74 7.96
N ASN A 99 -18.03 4.11 8.23
CA ASN A 99 -19.19 3.22 8.09
C ASN A 99 -19.65 3.05 6.65
N GLN A 100 -19.34 4.03 5.80
CA GLN A 100 -19.86 4.11 4.45
C GLN A 100 -18.89 3.47 3.46
N ARG A 101 -17.59 3.58 3.72
CA ARG A 101 -16.53 3.06 2.85
C ARG A 101 -15.20 2.95 3.58
N SER A 102 -14.30 2.15 3.01
CA SER A 102 -12.87 2.24 3.31
C SER A 102 -12.29 3.52 2.72
N ILE A 103 -11.35 4.14 3.43
CA ILE A 103 -10.57 5.29 2.99
C ILE A 103 -9.21 4.79 2.52
N LYS A 104 -8.81 5.17 1.30
CA LYS A 104 -7.49 4.89 0.75
C LYS A 104 -6.54 6.03 1.11
N VAL A 105 -5.45 5.72 1.82
CA VAL A 105 -4.39 6.64 2.18
C VAL A 105 -3.12 6.31 1.40
N GLU A 106 -2.57 7.28 0.70
CA GLU A 106 -1.25 7.16 0.04
C GLU A 106 -0.13 7.50 1.05
N ALA A 107 0.74 6.53 1.32
CA ALA A 107 1.91 6.67 2.16
C ALA A 107 3.18 6.51 1.30
N PRO A 108 3.66 7.60 0.65
CA PRO A 108 4.83 7.57 -0.23
C PRO A 108 6.14 7.29 0.51
N ASN A 109 6.17 7.58 1.81
CA ASN A 109 7.29 7.27 2.70
C ASN A 109 6.87 6.16 3.67
N TYR A 110 7.69 5.12 3.79
CA TYR A 110 7.46 4.02 4.73
C TYR A 110 8.77 3.39 5.17
N ASP A 111 8.71 2.71 6.31
CA ASP A 111 9.84 1.99 6.88
C ASP A 111 9.79 0.50 6.47
N THR A 112 10.96 -0.10 6.28
CA THR A 112 11.13 -1.54 6.00
C THR A 112 10.54 -2.45 7.08
N SER A 113 10.29 -1.94 8.28
CA SER A 113 9.59 -2.61 9.37
C SER A 113 8.11 -2.89 9.08
N VAL A 114 7.49 -2.18 8.13
CA VAL A 114 6.14 -2.48 7.62
C VAL A 114 6.23 -3.35 6.37
N VAL A 115 7.15 -3.02 5.45
CA VAL A 115 7.29 -3.72 4.18
C VAL A 115 8.73 -4.12 3.90
N ASN A 116 8.97 -5.42 3.87
CA ASN A 116 10.25 -5.96 3.46
C ASN A 116 10.27 -6.25 1.96
N LEU A 117 10.81 -5.32 1.17
CA LEU A 117 10.96 -5.50 -0.29
C LEU A 117 11.94 -6.62 -0.68
N GLN A 118 12.70 -7.17 0.27
CA GLN A 118 13.55 -8.35 0.06
C GLN A 118 12.80 -9.68 0.26
N HIS A 119 11.53 -9.65 0.66
CA HIS A 119 10.72 -10.86 0.74
C HIS A 119 10.56 -11.51 -0.65
N ASP A 120 10.68 -12.83 -0.76
CA ASP A 120 10.70 -13.57 -2.04
C ASP A 120 9.54 -13.20 -2.98
N ALA A 121 8.33 -13.07 -2.41
CA ALA A 121 7.14 -12.65 -3.16
C ALA A 121 7.24 -11.24 -3.78
N LEU A 122 8.08 -10.35 -3.24
CA LEU A 122 8.23 -8.97 -3.67
C LEU A 122 9.51 -8.70 -4.47
N GLN A 123 10.54 -9.56 -4.42
CA GLN A 123 11.83 -9.29 -5.06
C GLN A 123 11.70 -9.04 -6.57
N LYS A 124 10.99 -9.92 -7.29
CA LYS A 124 10.75 -9.79 -8.74
C LYS A 124 9.94 -8.53 -9.09
N PRO A 125 8.75 -8.30 -8.51
CA PRO A 125 7.97 -7.10 -8.82
C PRO A 125 8.66 -5.82 -8.37
N ALA A 126 9.43 -5.83 -7.27
CA ALA A 126 10.20 -4.67 -6.84
C ALA A 126 11.36 -4.35 -7.80
N ALA A 127 12.03 -5.36 -8.37
CA ALA A 127 13.03 -5.15 -9.41
C ALA A 127 12.40 -4.55 -10.67
N ALA A 128 11.22 -5.04 -11.08
CA ALA A 128 10.45 -4.50 -12.19
C ALA A 128 10.03 -3.05 -11.94
N ALA A 129 9.50 -2.75 -10.76
CA ALA A 129 9.06 -1.40 -10.36
C ALA A 129 10.22 -0.39 -10.23
N ARG A 130 11.43 -0.86 -9.92
CA ARG A 130 12.62 -0.02 -9.76
C ARG A 130 13.42 0.18 -11.04
N ALA A 131 13.05 -0.46 -12.14
CA ALA A 131 13.74 -0.30 -13.41
C ALA A 131 13.85 1.20 -13.76
N PRO A 132 15.06 1.74 -13.97
CA PRO A 132 15.27 3.18 -14.07
C PRO A 132 14.78 3.78 -15.39
N SER A 133 14.51 2.95 -16.39
CA SER A 133 14.03 3.34 -17.72
C SER A 133 13.23 2.22 -18.39
N ALA A 134 12.53 2.56 -19.47
CA ALA A 134 11.87 1.58 -20.34
C ALA A 134 12.86 0.53 -20.88
N ALA A 135 14.05 0.95 -21.29
CA ALA A 135 15.06 0.06 -21.85
C ALA A 135 15.56 -0.94 -20.80
N GLU A 136 15.81 -0.50 -19.57
CA GLU A 136 16.20 -1.40 -18.48
C GLU A 136 15.05 -2.32 -18.07
N PHE A 137 13.82 -1.82 -18.08
CA PHE A 137 12.64 -2.65 -17.83
C PHE A 137 12.49 -3.76 -18.88
N MET A 138 12.65 -3.43 -20.16
CA MET A 138 12.51 -4.38 -21.28
C MET A 138 13.62 -5.42 -21.35
N LYS A 139 14.77 -5.20 -20.68
CA LYS A 139 15.80 -6.22 -20.48
C LYS A 139 15.42 -7.29 -19.46
N LEU A 140 14.43 -7.02 -18.59
CA LEU A 140 13.95 -8.00 -17.63
C LEU A 140 13.16 -9.11 -18.33
N SER A 141 13.30 -10.35 -17.83
CA SER A 141 12.50 -11.48 -18.33
C SER A 141 11.00 -11.17 -18.25
N GLU A 142 10.21 -11.72 -19.17
CA GLU A 142 8.76 -11.54 -19.18
C GLU A 142 8.11 -11.91 -17.84
N ALA A 143 8.54 -13.01 -17.21
CA ALA A 143 8.05 -13.41 -15.89
C ALA A 143 8.29 -12.36 -14.79
N ILE A 144 9.35 -11.56 -14.89
CA ILE A 144 9.61 -10.46 -13.94
C ILE A 144 8.73 -9.26 -14.29
N ARG A 145 8.65 -8.90 -15.57
CA ARG A 145 7.82 -7.76 -16.03
C ARG A 145 6.34 -7.96 -15.69
N LEU A 146 5.80 -9.17 -15.91
CA LEU A 146 4.41 -9.52 -15.61
C LEU A 146 4.14 -9.76 -14.12
N SER A 147 5.16 -9.76 -13.26
CA SER A 147 4.97 -9.93 -11.82
C SER A 147 4.51 -8.64 -11.13
N MET A 148 4.59 -7.49 -11.79
CA MET A 148 4.16 -6.22 -11.21
C MET A 148 2.70 -6.22 -10.79
N GLY A 149 2.39 -5.41 -9.78
CA GLY A 149 1.03 -5.21 -9.31
C GLY A 149 1.00 -4.71 -7.87
N MET A 150 -0.18 -4.76 -7.28
CA MET A 150 -0.40 -4.33 -5.91
C MET A 150 -0.41 -5.53 -4.98
N TYR A 151 0.47 -5.57 -3.99
CA TYR A 151 0.64 -6.72 -3.10
C TYR A 151 0.07 -6.43 -1.71
N ARG A 152 -0.88 -7.23 -1.26
CA ARG A 152 -1.42 -7.14 0.09
C ARG A 152 -0.44 -7.78 1.08
N TRP A 153 -0.10 -7.03 2.12
CA TRP A 153 0.64 -7.56 3.26
C TRP A 153 -0.29 -8.34 4.19
N ASN A 154 0.09 -9.56 4.54
CA ASN A 154 -0.59 -10.34 5.57
C ASN A 154 0.24 -10.25 6.86
N ALA A 155 -0.25 -9.49 7.84
CA ALA A 155 0.43 -9.30 9.11
C ALA A 155 0.55 -10.58 9.96
N GLN A 156 -0.32 -11.58 9.74
CA GLN A 156 -0.29 -12.85 10.49
C GLN A 156 0.83 -13.77 10.01
N THR A 157 1.03 -13.84 8.69
CA THR A 157 2.06 -14.70 8.09
C THR A 157 3.37 -13.96 7.82
N GLY A 158 3.35 -12.63 7.87
CA GLY A 158 4.45 -11.78 7.39
C GLY A 158 4.66 -11.85 5.88
N GLY A 159 3.72 -12.48 5.15
CA GLY A 159 3.80 -12.73 3.72
C GLY A 159 3.09 -11.68 2.87
N TYR A 160 3.23 -11.81 1.55
CA TYR A 160 2.58 -10.95 0.58
C TYR A 160 1.84 -11.76 -0.46
N ALA A 161 0.67 -11.30 -0.85
CA ALA A 161 -0.12 -11.88 -1.93
C ALA A 161 -0.52 -10.80 -2.94
N LEU A 162 -0.49 -11.13 -4.23
CA LEU A 162 -0.95 -10.22 -5.27
C LEU A 162 -2.46 -9.94 -5.07
N SER A 163 -2.82 -8.67 -4.89
CA SER A 163 -4.19 -8.23 -4.67
C SER A 163 -5.05 -8.52 -5.91
N GLY A 164 -6.25 -9.07 -5.71
CA GLY A 164 -7.17 -9.43 -6.79
C GLY A 164 -6.97 -10.85 -7.34
N GLN A 165 -5.93 -11.56 -6.90
CA GLN A 165 -5.86 -13.02 -7.06
C GLN A 165 -6.53 -13.67 -5.84
N PRO A 166 -7.35 -14.72 -6.01
CA PRO A 166 -7.82 -15.51 -4.87
C PRO A 166 -6.61 -16.10 -4.15
N GLU A 167 -6.59 -16.02 -2.81
CA GLU A 167 -5.58 -16.73 -2.03
C GLU A 167 -5.61 -18.20 -2.45
N LYS A 168 -4.47 -18.72 -2.91
CA LYS A 168 -4.32 -20.16 -3.15
C LYS A 168 -4.50 -20.84 -1.79
N MET A 169 -5.73 -21.24 -1.47
CA MET A 169 -5.99 -22.07 -0.30
C MET A 169 -5.09 -23.29 -0.42
N ALA A 170 -4.22 -23.49 0.57
CA ALA A 170 -3.51 -24.75 0.70
C ALA A 170 -4.56 -25.85 0.73
N ARG A 171 -4.50 -26.79 -0.22
CA ARG A 171 -5.34 -27.99 -0.18
C ARG A 171 -4.98 -28.73 1.10
N THR A 172 -5.81 -28.63 2.12
CA THR A 172 -5.80 -29.61 3.21
C THR A 172 -6.16 -30.94 2.57
N ALA A 173 -5.23 -31.89 2.60
CA ALA A 173 -5.50 -33.25 2.15
C ALA A 173 -6.64 -33.85 2.98
N PRO A 174 -7.51 -34.69 2.37
CA PRO A 174 -8.58 -35.40 3.09
C PRO A 174 -8.03 -36.41 4.10
#